data_AF-A0A078AN82-F1
#
_entry.id   AF-A0A078AN82-F1
#
_cell.length_a   1.000
_cell.length_b   1.000
_cell.length_c   1.000
_cell.angle_alpha   90.00
_cell.angle_beta   90.00
_cell.angle_gamma   90.00
#
_symmetry.space_group_name_H-M   'P 1'
#
loop_
_entity.id
_entity.type
_entity.pdbx_description
1 polymer ?
#
loop_
_entity_poly.entity_id
_entity_poly.type
_entity_poly.pdbx_seq_one_letter_code
_entity_poly.pdbx_strand_id
1 'polypeptide(L)'
;MSQQGKTSDQFELGDNSHLFRKQNKRTLHEVDTLFSRQESIRKQIGNDRADQIERNPDLFCNHERYRIYQHSAMFWTTVSSLVGLPAIFTALNGGRGGSEWARRNGRISLVVGLSYASINFLLLNRYKGFRNDDYLCHLYAKNHKMLRNILIKE
;
A
#
# COMPACT_ATOMS: atom_id res chain seq x y z
N MET A 1 -1.33 -33.96 -26.40
CA MET A 1 -1.52 -32.54 -26.04
C MET A 1 -1.27 -32.42 -24.54
N SER A 2 -0.07 -32.01 -24.14
CA SER A 2 0.33 -31.89 -22.73
C SER A 2 0.15 -30.45 -22.29
N GLN A 3 -0.74 -30.20 -21.32
CA GLN A 3 -0.85 -28.93 -20.63
C GLN A 3 0.27 -28.87 -19.58
N GLN A 4 1.39 -28.26 -19.93
CA GLN A 4 2.43 -27.92 -18.96
C GLN A 4 1.94 -26.75 -18.08
N GLY A 5 1.94 -27.00 -16.78
CA GLY A 5 1.59 -26.04 -15.75
C GLY A 5 2.47 -24.79 -15.84
N LYS A 6 1.81 -23.63 -15.86
CA LYS A 6 2.47 -22.35 -15.63
C LYS A 6 2.70 -22.21 -14.13
N THR A 7 3.90 -22.57 -13.69
CA THR A 7 4.47 -22.12 -12.42
C THR A 7 4.51 -20.59 -12.42
N SER A 8 4.02 -20.00 -11.34
CA SER A 8 3.86 -18.57 -11.07
C SER A 8 5.16 -17.76 -10.92
N ASP A 9 6.27 -18.23 -11.50
CA ASP A 9 7.63 -17.71 -11.26
C ASP A 9 8.35 -17.27 -12.54
N GLN A 10 7.61 -16.82 -13.56
CA GLN A 10 8.19 -16.14 -14.71
C GLN A 10 7.45 -14.83 -14.97
N PHE A 11 7.67 -13.86 -14.09
CA PHE A 11 7.36 -12.47 -14.39
C PHE A 11 8.53 -11.91 -15.19
N GLU A 12 8.26 -11.54 -16.44
CA GLU A 12 9.21 -10.96 -17.38
C GLU A 12 9.91 -9.74 -16.75
N LEU A 13 11.24 -9.81 -16.67
CA LEU A 13 12.20 -8.74 -16.34
C LEU A 13 12.15 -7.52 -17.31
N GLY A 14 11.09 -7.40 -18.13
CA GLY A 14 11.00 -6.46 -19.24
C GLY A 14 10.37 -5.11 -18.88
N ASP A 15 9.64 -4.98 -17.76
CA ASP A 15 8.90 -3.76 -17.47
C ASP A 15 9.72 -2.73 -16.66
N ASN A 16 10.91 -2.43 -17.18
CA ASN A 16 11.80 -1.35 -16.68
C ASN A 16 11.24 0.06 -16.96
N SER A 17 10.01 0.17 -17.46
CA SER A 17 9.33 1.44 -17.76
C SER A 17 9.19 2.35 -16.52
N HIS A 18 9.10 1.77 -15.32
CA HIS A 18 9.04 2.51 -14.07
C HIS A 18 10.41 3.04 -13.59
N LEU A 19 11.53 2.47 -14.07
CA LEU A 19 12.89 2.94 -13.75
C LEU A 19 13.29 4.18 -14.57
N PHE A 20 12.65 4.42 -15.72
CA PHE A 20 12.98 5.50 -16.65
C PHE A 20 11.88 6.56 -16.82
N ARG A 21 11.02 6.78 -15.81
CA ARG A 21 10.16 7.96 -15.82
C ARG A 21 11.08 9.19 -15.73
N LYS A 22 11.34 9.87 -16.85
CA LYS A 22 12.11 11.13 -16.93
C LYS A 22 11.54 12.07 -15.86
N GLN A 23 12.24 12.19 -14.75
CA GLN A 23 11.87 13.15 -13.71
C GLN A 23 12.05 14.53 -14.33
N ASN A 24 10.95 15.30 -14.42
CA ASN A 24 11.02 16.72 -14.75
C ASN A 24 12.01 17.40 -13.80
N LYS A 25 12.71 18.44 -14.28
CA LYS A 25 13.56 19.26 -13.41
C LYS A 25 12.71 19.74 -12.24
N ARG A 26 13.08 19.32 -11.03
CA ARG A 26 12.41 19.72 -9.80
C ARG A 26 12.86 21.13 -9.44
N THR A 27 11.97 21.90 -8.83
CA THR A 27 12.34 23.22 -8.29
C THR A 27 13.18 23.04 -7.02
N LEU A 28 14.00 24.02 -6.67
CA LEU A 28 14.82 23.99 -5.44
C LEU A 28 13.97 23.69 -4.19
N HIS A 29 12.76 24.27 -4.13
CA HIS A 29 11.80 24.03 -3.06
C HIS A 29 11.34 22.56 -2.95
N GLU A 30 11.17 21.87 -4.08
CA GLU A 30 10.83 20.44 -4.08
C GLU A 30 12.00 19.59 -3.57
N VAL A 31 13.25 20.01 -3.81
CA VAL A 31 14.45 19.33 -3.29
C VAL A 31 14.53 19.49 -1.77
N ASP A 32 14.32 20.70 -1.24
CA ASP A 32 14.29 20.96 0.21
C ASP A 32 13.18 20.15 0.91
N THR A 33 12.03 20.05 0.26
CA THR A 33 10.90 19.24 0.76
C THR A 33 11.26 17.77 0.82
N LEU A 34 12.03 17.25 -0.14
CA LEU A 34 12.50 15.85 -0.12
C LEU A 34 13.50 15.62 1.01
N PHE A 35 14.45 16.52 1.22
CA PHE A 35 15.41 16.43 2.32
C PHE A 35 14.69 16.44 3.67
N SER A 36 13.78 17.39 3.87
CA SER A 36 12.96 17.50 5.09
C SER A 36 12.14 16.22 5.33
N ARG A 37 11.59 15.64 4.27
CA ARG A 37 10.84 14.38 4.33
C ARG A 37 11.76 13.19 4.64
N GLN A 38 12.96 13.15 4.08
CA GLN A 38 13.92 12.07 4.35
C GLN A 38 14.38 12.11 5.81
N GLU A 39 14.63 13.29 6.36
CA GLU A 39 15.00 13.45 7.77
C GLU A 39 13.86 13.04 8.71
N SER A 40 12.61 13.42 8.41
CA SER A 40 11.47 13.04 9.25
C SER A 40 11.21 11.54 9.25
N ILE A 41 11.38 10.87 8.09
CA ILE A 41 11.26 9.41 8.01
C ILE A 41 12.44 8.73 8.72
N ARG A 42 13.67 9.26 8.59
CA ARG A 42 14.87 8.74 9.30
C ARG A 42 14.64 8.70 10.81
N LYS A 43 14.03 9.74 11.38
CA LYS A 43 13.67 9.80 12.81
C LYS A 43 12.66 8.71 13.22
N GLN A 44 11.78 8.29 12.31
CA GLN A 44 10.77 7.26 12.58
C GLN A 44 11.30 5.83 12.45
N ILE A 45 12.20 5.57 11.49
CA ILE A 45 12.75 4.22 11.25
C ILE A 45 13.98 3.90 12.12
N GLY A 46 14.67 4.93 12.62
CA GLY A 46 15.92 4.82 13.37
C GLY A 46 17.16 4.85 12.45
N ASN A 47 18.28 5.33 12.99
CA ASN A 47 19.52 5.54 12.22
C ASN A 47 20.09 4.23 11.64
N ASP A 48 20.06 3.14 12.41
CA ASP A 48 20.65 1.87 11.96
C ASP A 48 19.92 1.28 10.74
N ARG A 49 18.58 1.38 10.72
CA ARG A 49 17.78 0.94 9.57
C ARG A 49 17.94 1.89 8.38
N ALA A 50 18.02 3.20 8.63
CA ALA A 50 18.27 4.18 7.59
C ALA A 50 19.58 3.86 6.86
N ASP A 51 20.67 3.65 7.60
CA ASP A 51 21.99 3.36 7.02
C ASP A 51 22.01 2.04 6.24
N GLN A 52 21.25 1.02 6.69
CA GLN A 52 21.07 -0.23 5.93
C GLN A 52 20.36 0.00 4.59
N ILE A 53 19.34 0.86 4.57
CA ILE A 53 18.58 1.19 3.36
C ILE A 53 19.42 2.02 2.40
N GLU A 54 20.21 2.99 2.90
CA GLU A 54 21.11 3.81 2.07
C GLU A 54 22.17 2.95 1.36
N ARG A 55 22.66 1.89 2.00
CA ARG A 55 23.62 0.95 1.39
C ARG A 55 23.02 0.11 0.26
N ASN A 56 21.76 -0.29 0.38
CA ASN A 56 21.10 -1.17 -0.59
C ASN A 56 19.65 -0.72 -0.88
N PRO A 57 19.43 0.45 -1.51
CA PRO A 57 18.08 1.01 -1.66
C PRO A 57 17.15 0.14 -2.52
N ASP A 58 17.69 -0.61 -3.47
CA ASP A 58 16.90 -1.44 -4.40
C ASP A 58 16.23 -2.65 -3.72
N LEU A 59 16.82 -3.16 -2.62
CA LEU A 59 16.21 -4.23 -1.82
C LEU A 59 14.91 -3.78 -1.13
N PHE A 60 14.85 -2.51 -0.73
CA PHE A 60 13.72 -1.94 0.02
C PHE A 60 12.73 -1.17 -0.89
N CYS A 61 13.16 -0.76 -2.07
CA CYS A 61 12.38 0.02 -3.02
C CYS A 61 11.56 -0.84 -4.02
N ASN A 62 11.17 -2.08 -3.68
CA ASN A 62 10.35 -2.90 -4.58
C ASN A 62 8.88 -2.40 -4.60
N HIS A 63 8.60 -1.47 -5.52
CA HIS A 63 7.30 -0.84 -5.70
C HIS A 63 6.20 -1.82 -6.13
N GLU A 64 6.56 -2.87 -6.86
CA GLU A 64 5.61 -3.86 -7.35
C GLU A 64 5.09 -4.75 -6.24
N ARG A 65 5.97 -5.20 -5.34
CA ARG A 65 5.55 -5.93 -4.14
C ARG A 65 4.54 -5.12 -3.34
N TYR A 66 4.84 -3.84 -3.07
CA TYR A 66 3.91 -2.95 -2.36
C TYR A 66 2.54 -2.88 -3.06
N ARG A 67 2.54 -2.68 -4.37
CA ARG A 67 1.32 -2.57 -5.18
C ARG A 67 0.50 -3.87 -5.12
N ILE A 68 1.15 -5.02 -5.29
CA ILE A 68 0.51 -6.34 -5.22
C ILE A 68 -0.10 -6.57 -3.83
N TYR A 69 0.62 -6.23 -2.75
CA TYR A 69 0.10 -6.36 -1.40
C TYR A 69 -1.13 -5.48 -1.17
N GLN A 70 -1.06 -4.20 -1.55
CA GLN A 70 -2.17 -3.27 -1.39
C GLN A 70 -3.39 -3.72 -2.21
N HIS A 71 -3.21 -4.10 -3.47
CA HIS A 71 -4.30 -4.64 -4.29
C HIS A 71 -4.89 -5.91 -3.70
N SER A 72 -4.06 -6.80 -3.18
CA SER A 72 -4.54 -8.01 -2.54
C SER A 72 -5.34 -7.70 -1.27
N ALA A 73 -4.90 -6.75 -0.44
CA ALA A 73 -5.61 -6.34 0.76
C ALA A 73 -6.95 -5.67 0.42
N MET A 74 -6.98 -4.82 -0.61
CA MET A 74 -8.22 -4.24 -1.12
C MET A 74 -9.18 -5.32 -1.61
N PHE A 75 -8.70 -6.29 -2.39
CA PHE A 75 -9.52 -7.40 -2.89
C PHE A 75 -10.17 -8.17 -1.73
N TRP A 76 -9.39 -8.60 -0.74
CA TRP A 76 -9.91 -9.34 0.41
C TRP A 76 -10.83 -8.48 1.28
N THR A 77 -10.59 -7.18 1.37
CA THR A 77 -11.49 -6.24 2.07
C THR A 77 -12.83 -6.13 1.35
N THR A 78 -12.82 -6.04 0.02
CA THR A 78 -14.05 -6.02 -0.78
C THR A 78 -14.83 -7.31 -0.61
N VAL A 79 -14.16 -8.46 -0.72
CA VAL A 79 -14.78 -9.78 -0.54
C VAL A 79 -15.36 -9.92 0.88
N SER A 80 -14.61 -9.54 1.92
CA SER A 80 -15.10 -9.62 3.30
C SER A 80 -16.24 -8.64 3.58
N SER A 81 -16.28 -7.50 2.89
CA SER A 81 -17.37 -6.52 3.00
C SER A 81 -18.65 -7.00 2.32
N LEU A 82 -18.56 -7.69 1.18
CA LEU A 82 -19.72 -8.26 0.49
C LEU A 82 -20.46 -9.29 1.34
N VAL A 83 -19.76 -10.04 2.18
CA VAL A 83 -20.36 -11.05 3.05
C VAL A 83 -20.68 -10.49 4.44
N GLY A 84 -19.75 -9.73 5.02
CA GLY A 84 -19.86 -9.23 6.39
C GLY A 84 -20.86 -8.11 6.59
N LEU A 85 -20.98 -7.17 5.64
CA LEU A 85 -21.92 -6.05 5.78
C LEU A 85 -23.39 -6.51 5.76
N PRO A 86 -23.83 -7.40 4.84
CA PRO A 86 -25.18 -7.94 4.92
C PRO A 86 -25.48 -8.66 6.24
N ALA A 87 -24.50 -9.40 6.78
CA ALA A 87 -24.65 -10.08 8.08
C ALA A 87 -24.81 -9.07 9.22
N ILE A 88 -23.97 -8.02 9.27
CA ILE A 88 -24.07 -6.94 10.26
C ILE A 88 -25.41 -6.23 10.16
N PHE A 89 -25.85 -5.86 8.96
CA PHE A 89 -27.13 -5.17 8.77
C PHE A 89 -28.33 -6.07 9.12
N THR A 90 -28.23 -7.37 8.87
CA THR A 90 -29.28 -8.34 9.26
C THR A 90 -29.34 -8.47 10.79
N ALA A 91 -28.19 -8.51 11.47
CA ALA A 91 -28.13 -8.53 12.93
C ALA A 91 -28.71 -7.24 13.54
N LEU A 92 -28.35 -6.07 13.00
CA LEU A 92 -28.85 -4.76 13.45
C LEU A 92 -30.36 -4.58 13.23
N ASN A 93 -30.94 -5.32 12.27
CA ASN A 93 -32.37 -5.33 12.00
C ASN A 93 -33.12 -6.46 12.76
N GLY A 94 -32.51 -7.04 13.81
CA GLY A 94 -33.13 -8.09 14.61
C GLY A 94 -33.34 -9.41 13.86
N GLY A 95 -32.45 -9.73 12.91
CA GLY A 95 -32.51 -10.96 12.11
C GLY A 95 -33.38 -10.87 10.85
N ARG A 96 -33.96 -9.69 10.56
CA ARG A 96 -34.77 -9.45 9.35
C ARG A 96 -33.94 -8.77 8.26
N GLY A 97 -34.37 -8.88 7.00
CA GLY A 97 -33.61 -8.49 5.80
C GLY A 97 -32.72 -7.25 5.95
N GLY A 98 -31.39 -7.44 5.98
CA GLY A 98 -30.44 -6.35 6.22
C GLY A 98 -30.37 -5.31 5.10
N SER A 99 -30.74 -5.67 3.87
CA SER A 99 -30.79 -4.75 2.72
C SER A 99 -31.85 -3.66 2.87
N GLU A 100 -32.99 -3.99 3.47
CA GLU A 100 -34.08 -3.04 3.71
C GLU A 100 -33.71 -2.05 4.82
N TRP A 101 -33.10 -2.53 5.90
CA TRP A 101 -32.57 -1.69 6.96
C TRP A 101 -31.51 -0.73 6.45
N ALA A 102 -30.62 -1.22 5.59
CA ALA A 102 -29.55 -0.41 5.03
C ALA A 102 -30.08 0.73 4.14
N ARG A 103 -31.12 0.45 3.35
CA ARG A 103 -31.82 1.45 2.54
C ARG A 103 -32.55 2.49 3.41
N ARG A 104 -33.23 2.05 4.47
CA ARG A 104 -33.96 2.95 5.39
C ARG A 104 -33.02 3.84 6.20
N ASN A 105 -31.84 3.32 6.57
CA ASN A 105 -30.85 3.99 7.38
C ASN A 105 -29.57 4.31 6.59
N GLY A 106 -29.71 4.89 5.39
CA GLY A 106 -28.59 5.07 4.45
C GLY A 106 -27.35 5.76 5.05
N ARG A 107 -27.54 6.79 5.89
CA ARG A 107 -26.43 7.50 6.56
C ARG A 107 -25.67 6.61 7.55
N ILE A 108 -26.41 5.86 8.38
CA ILE A 108 -25.82 4.95 9.38
C ILE A 108 -25.11 3.80 8.67
N SER A 109 -25.72 3.27 7.61
CA SER A 109 -25.18 2.17 6.82
C SER A 109 -23.88 2.55 6.13
N LEU A 110 -23.76 3.79 5.66
CA LEU A 110 -22.52 4.32 5.09
C LEU A 110 -21.42 4.40 6.15
N VAL A 111 -21.72 4.90 7.35
CA VAL A 111 -20.76 4.95 8.46
C VAL A 111 -20.30 3.54 8.84
N VAL A 112 -21.23 2.61 9.07
CA VAL A 112 -20.93 1.21 9.40
C VAL A 112 -20.11 0.54 8.28
N GLY A 113 -20.47 0.79 7.02
CA GLY A 113 -19.76 0.30 5.85
C GLY A 113 -18.31 0.77 5.80
N LEU A 114 -18.09 2.08 5.94
CA LEU A 114 -16.75 2.67 5.93
C LEU A 114 -15.92 2.21 7.13
N SER A 115 -16.51 2.15 8.33
CA SER A 115 -15.82 1.65 9.53
C SER A 115 -15.41 0.19 9.38
N TYR A 116 -16.32 -0.67 8.92
CA TYR A 116 -16.03 -2.09 8.71
C TYR A 116 -14.94 -2.31 7.66
N ALA A 117 -15.03 -1.61 6.51
CA ALA A 117 -14.03 -1.70 5.45
C ALA A 117 -12.65 -1.21 5.93
N SER A 118 -12.61 -0.10 6.69
CA SER A 118 -11.36 0.46 7.23
C SER A 118 -10.70 -0.50 8.22
N ILE A 119 -11.48 -1.10 9.13
CA ILE A 119 -10.97 -2.07 10.10
C ILE A 119 -10.47 -3.33 9.38
N ASN A 120 -11.24 -3.87 8.43
CA ASN A 120 -10.85 -5.05 7.67
C ASN A 120 -9.58 -4.80 6.85
N PHE A 121 -9.47 -3.65 6.20
CA PHE A 121 -8.28 -3.26 5.45
C PHE A 121 -7.04 -3.23 6.36
N LEU A 122 -7.15 -2.62 7.54
CA LEU A 122 -6.05 -2.58 8.51
C LEU A 122 -5.66 -3.98 9.01
N LEU A 123 -6.64 -4.83 9.31
CA LEU A 123 -6.41 -6.20 9.77
C LEU A 123 -5.75 -7.06 8.68
N LEU A 124 -6.24 -6.98 7.44
CA LEU A 124 -5.70 -7.73 6.31
C LEU A 124 -4.29 -7.27 5.92
N ASN A 125 -4.02 -5.97 6.00
CA ASN A 125 -2.66 -5.46 5.81
C ASN A 125 -1.70 -6.01 6.89
N ARG A 126 -2.12 -6.01 8.16
CA ARG A 126 -1.31 -6.59 9.24
C ARG A 126 -1.11 -8.09 9.07
N TYR A 127 -2.16 -8.84 8.72
CA TYR A 127 -2.08 -10.29 8.53
C TYR A 127 -1.12 -10.68 7.39
N LYS A 128 -1.09 -9.90 6.31
CA LYS A 128 -0.16 -10.11 5.19
C LYS A 128 1.28 -9.66 5.49
N GLY A 129 1.58 -9.32 6.73
CA GLY A 129 2.91 -8.94 7.18
C GLY A 129 3.29 -7.49 6.87
N PHE A 130 2.35 -6.66 6.40
CA PHE A 130 2.60 -5.24 6.18
C PHE A 130 2.58 -4.50 7.52
N ARG A 131 3.75 -4.35 8.14
CA ARG A 131 3.92 -3.44 9.28
C ARG A 131 4.14 -2.01 8.77
N ASN A 132 3.72 -1.02 9.55
CA ASN A 132 4.00 0.40 9.24
C ASN A 132 5.51 0.64 9.01
N ASP A 133 6.35 -0.11 9.71
CA ASP A 133 7.80 -0.12 9.56
C ASP A 133 8.25 -0.41 8.12
N ASP A 134 7.67 -1.42 7.46
CA ASP A 134 8.06 -1.80 6.08
C ASP A 134 7.66 -0.71 5.09
N TYR A 135 6.51 -0.07 5.32
CA TYR A 135 6.06 1.08 4.54
C TYR A 135 7.02 2.27 4.69
N LEU A 136 7.44 2.58 5.92
CA LEU A 136 8.39 3.66 6.18
C LEU A 136 9.76 3.39 5.56
N CYS A 137 10.25 2.14 5.64
CA CYS A 137 11.49 1.73 4.99
C CYS A 137 11.40 1.87 3.46
N HIS A 138 10.28 1.46 2.87
CA HIS A 138 10.02 1.63 1.44
C HIS A 138 10.00 3.10 1.02
N LEU A 139 9.31 3.95 1.79
CA LEU A 139 9.19 5.38 1.55
C LEU A 139 10.55 6.08 1.64
N TYR A 140 11.37 5.67 2.62
CA TYR A 140 12.74 6.13 2.80
C TYR A 140 13.62 5.75 1.61
N ALA A 141 13.62 4.48 1.21
CA ALA A 141 14.39 3.98 0.06
C ALA A 141 14.02 4.73 -1.23
N LYS A 142 12.73 4.97 -1.44
CA LYS A 142 12.22 5.74 -2.58
C LYS A 142 12.72 7.17 -2.58
N ASN A 143 12.62 7.88 -1.45
CA ASN A 143 13.11 9.25 -1.34
C ASN A 143 14.62 9.33 -1.53
N HIS A 144 15.38 8.42 -0.93
CA HIS A 144 16.83 8.34 -1.10
C HIS A 144 17.23 8.12 -2.56
N LYS A 145 16.54 7.21 -3.28
CA LYS A 145 16.75 6.99 -4.72
C LYS A 145 16.42 8.24 -5.56
N MET A 146 15.39 9.00 -5.17
CA MET A 146 15.06 10.27 -5.83
C MET A 146 16.13 11.33 -5.61
N LEU A 147 16.63 11.50 -4.37
CA LEU A 147 17.72 12.44 -4.09
C LEU A 147 19.00 12.07 -4.83
N ARG A 148 19.38 10.78 -4.82
CA ARG A 148 20.55 10.28 -5.58
C ARG A 148 20.44 10.59 -7.07
N ASN A 149 19.25 10.40 -7.66
CA ASN A 149 19.03 10.68 -9.08
C ASN A 149 19.08 12.18 -9.42
N ILE A 150 18.80 13.06 -8.46
CA ILE A 150 18.94 14.52 -8.63
C ILE A 150 20.42 14.88 -8.58
N LEU A 151 21.15 14.40 -7.57
CA LEU A 151 22.58 14.68 -7.37
C LEU A 151 23.49 14.18 -8.50
N ILE A 152 23.12 13.09 -9.19
CA ILE A 152 23.89 12.56 -10.33
C ILE A 152 23.65 13.35 -11.63
N LYS A 153 22.54 14.12 -11.70
CA LYS A 153 22.14 14.87 -12.90
C LYS A 153 22.63 16.32 -12.91
N GLU A 154 23.10 16.83 -11.78
CA GLU A 154 23.85 18.09 -11.68
C GLU A 154 25.31 17.85 -12.05
#